data_AF-A0A7Y1URZ7-F1
#
_entry.id   AF-A0A7Y1URZ7-F1
#
_cell.length_a   1.000
_cell.length_b   1.000
_cell.length_c   1.000
_cell.angle_alpha   90.00
_cell.angle_beta   90.00
_cell.angle_gamma   90.00
#
_symmetry.space_group_name_H-M   'P 1'
#
loop_
_entity.id
_entity.type
_entity.pdbx_description
1 polymer ?
#
loop_
_entity_poly.entity_id
_entity_poly.type
_entity_poly.pdbx_seq_one_letter_code
_entity_poly.pdbx_strand_id
1 'polypeptide(L)'
;EVDEDAVASILTKITNRLINFNASYSGYGDSQFAGLHLDLEPQGSSEWDTTTAAGKRDLLEELLEAYVDIRAHLDTNGLTTFPIYADIPFFWDKLPADGGSVGWADSSDRDNWYAAIDIPLDGVSVMTFSKDTYTGLATATEYERDGPLAEARVAIQPKCGPDELWPTLLHFYAVMHQLEVNLGPTEAVDIENYAFWRYALSNCGIEVGPPIAVTSVATGTGALPWPPEAGGTGGTIGTDPVLVFPGVPAHLHKVRTATSVRGPWTELVQLRTTHPAEPEMFCVPVPAQGPRRFWQVVVVPEAQE
;
A
#
# COMPACT_ATOMS: atom_id res chain seq x y z
N GLU A 1 -22.55 9.76 6.35
CA GLU A 1 -23.62 10.76 6.24
C GLU A 1 -23.33 11.78 7.32
N VAL A 2 -23.07 13.03 6.92
CA VAL A 2 -22.69 14.10 7.83
C VAL A 2 -23.91 15.02 7.92
N ASP A 3 -24.83 14.72 8.84
CA ASP A 3 -25.83 15.70 9.30
C ASP A 3 -25.39 16.25 10.68
N GLU A 4 -26.10 17.24 11.23
CA GLU A 4 -25.77 17.80 12.56
C GLU A 4 -25.72 16.72 13.67
N ASP A 5 -26.57 15.68 13.55
CA ASP A 5 -26.56 14.52 14.46
C ASP A 5 -25.30 13.66 14.26
N ALA A 6 -24.76 13.60 13.04
CA ALA A 6 -23.53 12.90 12.72
C ALA A 6 -22.29 13.61 13.29
N VAL A 7 -22.19 14.94 13.22
CA VAL A 7 -21.07 15.67 13.84
C VAL A 7 -21.09 15.46 15.36
N ALA A 8 -22.24 15.63 16.02
CA ALA A 8 -22.37 15.36 17.45
C ALA A 8 -22.00 13.90 17.82
N SER A 9 -22.37 12.94 16.99
CA SER A 9 -21.99 11.54 17.13
C SER A 9 -20.48 11.32 16.97
N ILE A 10 -19.84 11.99 16.01
CA ILE A 10 -18.39 11.96 15.81
C ILE A 10 -17.67 12.54 17.03
N LEU A 11 -18.08 13.72 17.52
CA LEU A 11 -17.49 14.35 18.71
C LEU A 11 -17.63 13.47 19.96
N THR A 12 -18.77 12.77 20.09
CA THR A 12 -18.98 11.78 21.15
C THR A 12 -18.01 10.60 21.03
N LYS A 13 -17.76 10.09 19.82
CA LYS A 13 -16.76 9.03 19.59
C LYS A 13 -15.35 9.52 19.90
N ILE A 14 -14.98 10.73 19.46
CA ILE A 14 -13.68 11.34 19.74
C ILE A 14 -13.46 11.46 21.25
N THR A 15 -14.45 11.98 21.97
CA THR A 15 -14.40 12.09 23.44
C THR A 15 -14.16 10.73 24.09
N ASN A 16 -14.97 9.74 23.74
CA ASN A 16 -14.95 8.46 24.44
C ASN A 16 -13.78 7.56 24.04
N ARG A 17 -13.39 7.57 22.76
CA ARG A 17 -12.44 6.60 22.19
C ARG A 17 -11.04 7.16 22.03
N LEU A 18 -10.88 8.48 21.90
CA LEU A 18 -9.59 9.14 21.78
C LEU A 18 -9.23 9.85 23.08
N ILE A 19 -10.01 10.86 23.48
CA ILE A 19 -9.65 11.76 24.59
C ILE A 19 -9.62 10.99 25.92
N ASN A 20 -10.72 10.31 26.28
CA ASN A 20 -10.82 9.54 27.52
C ASN A 20 -9.84 8.37 27.53
N PHE A 21 -9.59 7.75 26.37
CA PHE A 21 -8.59 6.70 26.23
C PHE A 21 -7.20 7.26 26.53
N ASN A 22 -6.75 8.28 25.81
CA ASN A 22 -5.44 8.90 26.02
C ASN A 22 -5.28 9.38 27.47
N ALA A 23 -6.30 9.98 28.07
CA ALA A 23 -6.26 10.38 29.48
C ALA A 23 -6.07 9.19 30.42
N SER A 24 -6.78 8.08 30.18
CA SER A 24 -6.67 6.85 30.99
C SER A 24 -5.31 6.16 30.87
N TYR A 25 -4.60 6.39 29.75
CA TYR A 25 -3.27 5.83 29.48
C TYR A 25 -2.13 6.85 29.63
N SER A 26 -2.40 8.03 30.22
CA SER A 26 -1.39 9.05 30.51
C SER A 26 -0.35 8.50 31.51
N GLY A 27 0.79 8.04 31.00
CA GLY A 27 1.84 7.38 31.78
C GLY A 27 2.22 5.98 31.30
N TYR A 28 1.52 5.43 30.30
CA TYR A 28 1.83 4.12 29.69
C TYR A 28 2.66 4.23 28.39
N GLY A 29 3.50 5.25 28.26
CA GLY A 29 4.37 5.46 27.10
C GLY A 29 3.60 5.47 25.78
N ASP A 30 4.04 4.67 24.80
CA ASP A 30 3.49 4.55 23.43
C ASP A 30 2.09 3.91 23.35
N SER A 31 1.38 3.80 24.47
CA SER A 31 0.02 3.23 24.52
C SER A 31 -1.08 4.26 24.25
N GLN A 32 -0.73 5.50 23.93
CA GLN A 32 -1.66 6.58 23.57
C GLN A 32 -1.73 6.74 22.05
N PHE A 33 -2.87 7.19 21.53
CA PHE A 33 -2.96 7.64 20.15
C PHE A 33 -2.10 8.89 19.96
N ALA A 34 -1.37 8.95 18.85
CA ALA A 34 -0.50 10.07 18.49
C ALA A 34 -1.16 11.09 17.55
N GLY A 35 -2.30 10.74 16.94
CA GLY A 35 -3.06 11.58 16.02
C GLY A 35 -4.46 11.02 15.81
N LEU A 36 -5.29 11.82 15.16
CA LEU A 36 -6.65 11.48 14.74
C LEU A 36 -6.69 11.41 13.22
N HIS A 37 -7.11 10.28 12.66
CA HIS A 37 -7.35 10.15 11.22
C HIS A 37 -8.85 10.10 10.95
N LEU A 38 -9.33 10.96 10.07
CA LEU A 38 -10.74 11.13 9.74
C LEU A 38 -11.04 10.51 8.38
N ASP A 39 -11.76 9.40 8.41
CA ASP A 39 -12.31 8.74 7.23
C ASP A 39 -13.79 9.18 7.08
N LEU A 40 -13.97 10.43 6.64
CA LEU A 40 -15.27 11.05 6.42
C LEU A 40 -15.51 11.21 4.92
N GLU A 41 -16.36 10.36 4.38
CA GLU A 41 -16.54 10.21 2.93
C GLU A 41 -17.94 10.63 2.46
N PRO A 42 -18.20 11.93 2.20
CA PRO A 42 -19.46 12.36 1.58
C PRO A 42 -19.76 11.61 0.28
N GLN A 43 -18.72 11.28 -0.50
CA GLN A 43 -18.82 10.52 -1.74
C GLN A 43 -19.38 9.10 -1.60
N GLY A 44 -19.35 8.53 -0.39
CA GLY A 44 -19.94 7.22 -0.09
C GLY A 44 -21.42 7.29 0.26
N SER A 45 -22.02 8.49 0.34
CA SER A 45 -23.42 8.68 0.71
C SER A 45 -24.36 8.59 -0.51
N SER A 46 -25.61 8.18 -0.28
CA SER A 46 -26.65 8.22 -1.31
C SER A 46 -26.99 9.64 -1.76
N GLU A 47 -26.78 10.63 -0.89
CA GLU A 47 -27.01 12.03 -1.22
C GLU A 47 -26.04 12.51 -2.30
N TRP A 48 -24.75 12.19 -2.17
CA TRP A 48 -23.73 12.51 -3.17
C TRP A 48 -24.08 11.99 -4.57
N ASP A 49 -24.63 10.78 -4.66
CA ASP A 49 -25.00 10.15 -5.93
C ASP A 49 -26.18 10.82 -6.63
N THR A 50 -27.06 11.48 -5.86
CA THR A 50 -28.32 12.05 -6.37
C THR A 50 -28.32 13.57 -6.46
N THR A 51 -27.43 14.22 -5.75
CA THR A 51 -27.34 15.68 -5.72
C THR A 51 -26.64 16.25 -6.96
N THR A 52 -26.79 17.55 -7.17
CA THR A 52 -26.18 18.27 -8.28
C THR A 52 -24.70 18.55 -8.02
N ALA A 53 -23.95 19.02 -9.03
CA ALA A 53 -22.56 19.45 -8.81
C ALA A 53 -22.44 20.54 -7.72
N ALA A 54 -23.39 21.49 -7.68
CA ALA A 54 -23.45 22.48 -6.61
C ALA A 54 -23.74 21.84 -5.24
N GLY A 55 -24.67 20.88 -5.18
CA GLY A 55 -24.94 20.17 -3.93
C GLY A 55 -23.77 19.31 -3.45
N LYS A 56 -22.95 18.74 -4.36
CA LYS A 56 -21.69 18.07 -3.98
C LYS A 56 -20.70 19.04 -3.36
N ARG A 57 -20.64 20.28 -3.88
CA ARG A 57 -19.83 21.35 -3.27
C ARG A 57 -20.37 21.69 -1.88
N ASP A 58 -21.68 21.84 -1.72
CA ASP A 58 -22.29 22.12 -0.42
C ASP A 58 -21.93 21.03 0.62
N LEU A 59 -21.96 19.74 0.24
CA LEU A 59 -21.50 18.64 1.09
C LEU A 59 -20.01 18.73 1.48
N LEU A 60 -19.16 19.31 0.63
CA LEU A 60 -17.74 19.53 0.96
C LEU A 60 -17.56 20.74 1.88
N GLU A 61 -18.41 21.76 1.80
CA GLU A 61 -18.43 22.86 2.77
C GLU A 61 -18.89 22.35 4.15
N GLU A 62 -19.91 21.49 4.21
CA GLU A 62 -20.33 20.83 5.45
C GLU A 62 -19.21 19.95 6.04
N LEU A 63 -18.44 19.26 5.18
CA LEU A 63 -17.27 18.50 5.60
C LEU A 63 -16.19 19.41 6.22
N LEU A 64 -15.93 20.58 5.63
CA LEU A 64 -15.01 21.57 6.18
C LEU A 64 -15.49 22.06 7.56
N GLU A 65 -16.78 22.37 7.71
CA GLU A 65 -17.37 22.75 9.01
C GLU A 65 -17.17 21.65 10.05
N ALA A 66 -17.38 20.39 9.69
CA ALA A 66 -17.13 19.25 10.57
C ALA A 66 -15.66 19.15 11.02
N TYR A 67 -14.70 19.41 10.12
CA TYR A 67 -13.27 19.45 10.49
C TYR A 67 -12.96 20.58 11.48
N VAL A 68 -13.53 21.78 11.26
CA VAL A 68 -13.39 22.92 12.17
C VAL A 68 -13.95 22.59 13.56
N ASP A 69 -15.13 21.98 13.62
CA ASP A 69 -15.75 21.57 14.89
C ASP A 69 -14.93 20.52 15.63
N ILE A 70 -14.37 19.54 14.90
CA ILE A 70 -13.49 18.51 15.47
C ILE A 70 -12.20 19.14 16.04
N ARG A 71 -11.57 20.06 15.30
CA ARG A 71 -10.38 20.79 15.77
C ARG A 71 -10.70 21.59 17.03
N ALA A 72 -11.78 22.37 17.02
CA ALA A 72 -12.22 23.15 18.17
C ALA A 72 -12.55 22.27 19.39
N HIS A 73 -13.13 21.09 19.17
CA HIS A 73 -13.42 20.12 20.21
C HIS A 73 -12.15 19.57 20.86
N LEU A 74 -11.14 19.20 20.06
CA LEU A 74 -9.84 18.77 20.58
C LEU A 74 -9.14 19.90 21.35
N ASP A 75 -9.19 21.13 20.83
CA ASP A 75 -8.58 22.30 21.48
C ASP A 75 -9.21 22.61 22.84
N THR A 76 -10.54 22.57 22.91
CA THR A 76 -11.29 22.76 24.16
C THR A 76 -10.97 21.70 25.21
N ASN A 77 -10.55 20.51 24.77
CA ASN A 77 -10.11 19.41 25.64
C ASN A 77 -8.59 19.40 25.88
N GLY A 78 -7.87 20.47 25.53
CA GLY A 78 -6.45 20.64 25.82
C GLY A 78 -5.50 19.93 24.84
N LEU A 79 -6.00 19.46 23.70
CA LEU A 79 -5.24 18.75 22.66
C LEU A 79 -4.89 19.67 21.48
N THR A 80 -4.46 20.91 21.75
CA THR A 80 -4.32 22.00 20.77
C THR A 80 -3.27 21.80 19.68
N THR A 81 -2.38 20.81 19.84
CA THR A 81 -1.36 20.44 18.86
C THR A 81 -1.46 18.97 18.47
N PHE A 82 -2.60 18.33 18.76
CA PHE A 82 -2.81 16.92 18.47
C PHE A 82 -3.13 16.77 16.97
N PRO A 83 -2.31 16.06 16.18
CA PRO A 83 -2.46 16.01 14.74
C PRO A 83 -3.81 15.46 14.27
N ILE A 84 -4.39 16.08 13.25
CA ILE A 84 -5.60 15.62 12.57
C ILE A 84 -5.30 15.41 11.09
N TYR A 85 -5.53 14.19 10.61
CA TYR A 85 -5.40 13.83 9.20
C TYR A 85 -6.76 13.43 8.64
N ALA A 86 -6.94 13.53 7.33
CA ALA A 86 -8.18 13.07 6.68
C ALA A 86 -7.94 12.37 5.35
N ASP A 87 -8.80 11.41 5.02
CA ASP A 87 -8.86 10.80 3.69
C ASP A 87 -9.68 11.67 2.75
N ILE A 88 -9.14 11.96 1.56
CA ILE A 88 -9.87 12.67 0.50
C ILE A 88 -9.69 11.95 -0.85
N PRO A 89 -10.71 11.86 -1.70
CA PRO A 89 -10.58 11.27 -3.03
C PRO A 89 -9.86 12.20 -4.01
N PHE A 90 -8.96 11.63 -4.82
CA PHE A 90 -8.13 12.34 -5.82
C PHE A 90 -8.91 13.09 -6.92
N PHE A 91 -10.22 12.89 -7.04
CA PHE A 91 -11.04 13.50 -8.09
C PHE A 91 -11.80 14.74 -7.61
N TRP A 92 -11.71 15.10 -6.33
CA TRP A 92 -12.29 16.33 -5.82
C TRP A 92 -11.60 17.57 -6.37
N ASP A 93 -10.36 17.49 -6.82
CA ASP A 93 -9.64 18.63 -7.40
C ASP A 93 -10.05 19.01 -8.83
N LYS A 94 -10.84 18.18 -9.52
CA LYS A 94 -11.15 18.37 -10.94
C LYS A 94 -12.20 19.46 -11.13
N LEU A 95 -11.91 20.42 -11.99
CA LEU A 95 -12.88 21.42 -12.42
C LEU A 95 -13.92 20.78 -13.37
N PRO A 96 -15.12 21.36 -13.50
CA PRO A 96 -16.12 20.86 -14.44
C PRO A 96 -15.62 20.76 -15.89
N ALA A 97 -14.72 21.66 -16.30
CA ALA A 97 -14.09 21.64 -17.63
C ALA A 97 -13.19 20.41 -17.86
N ASP A 98 -12.66 19.81 -16.79
CA ASP A 98 -11.79 18.64 -16.80
C ASP A 98 -12.55 17.34 -16.51
N GLY A 99 -13.88 17.38 -16.51
CA GLY A 99 -14.75 16.24 -16.19
C GLY A 99 -14.98 16.03 -14.70
N GLY A 100 -14.65 17.01 -13.86
CA GLY A 100 -14.96 17.00 -12.44
C GLY A 100 -16.46 17.04 -12.16
N SER A 101 -16.88 16.40 -11.07
CA SER A 101 -18.30 16.35 -10.66
C SER A 101 -18.65 17.30 -9.52
N VAL A 102 -17.63 17.85 -8.83
CA VAL A 102 -17.81 18.88 -7.82
C VAL A 102 -18.02 20.23 -8.52
N GLY A 103 -19.00 21.00 -8.08
CA GLY A 103 -19.42 22.26 -8.68
C GLY A 103 -18.49 23.44 -8.42
N TRP A 104 -17.17 23.24 -8.55
CA TRP A 104 -16.20 24.34 -8.48
C TRP A 104 -16.48 25.35 -9.58
N ALA A 105 -16.55 26.64 -9.20
CA ALA A 105 -16.78 27.72 -10.15
C ALA A 105 -15.57 27.95 -11.06
N ASP A 106 -14.37 27.89 -10.47
CA ASP A 106 -13.08 28.04 -11.12
C ASP A 106 -11.97 27.46 -10.23
N SER A 107 -10.71 27.61 -10.63
CA SER A 107 -9.57 27.15 -9.84
C SER A 107 -9.47 27.90 -8.50
N SER A 108 -9.73 29.20 -8.46
CA SER A 108 -9.61 29.96 -7.20
C SER A 108 -10.59 29.47 -6.16
N ASP A 109 -11.81 29.13 -6.58
CA ASP A 109 -12.85 28.58 -5.73
C ASP A 109 -12.45 27.25 -5.08
N ARG A 110 -11.96 26.31 -5.90
CA ARG A 110 -11.41 25.03 -5.44
C ARG A 110 -10.21 25.25 -4.51
N ASP A 111 -9.25 26.07 -4.92
CA ASP A 111 -8.01 26.30 -4.19
C ASP A 111 -8.30 26.91 -2.80
N ASN A 112 -9.32 27.79 -2.70
CA ASN A 112 -9.77 28.34 -1.43
C ASN A 112 -10.33 27.28 -0.48
N TRP A 113 -11.07 26.29 -0.99
CA TRP A 113 -11.58 25.20 -0.16
C TRP A 113 -10.44 24.32 0.37
N TYR A 114 -9.46 23.97 -0.49
CA TYR A 114 -8.27 23.23 -0.05
C TYR A 114 -7.45 24.00 0.99
N ALA A 115 -7.25 25.30 0.78
CA ALA A 115 -6.58 26.15 1.77
C ALA A 115 -7.36 26.25 3.09
N ALA A 116 -8.69 26.13 3.05
CA ALA A 116 -9.53 26.18 4.24
C ALA A 116 -9.46 24.87 5.06
N ILE A 117 -9.37 23.70 4.42
CA ILE A 117 -9.22 22.43 5.14
C ILE A 117 -7.82 22.25 5.74
N ASP A 118 -6.80 22.92 5.20
CA ASP A 118 -5.42 22.93 5.73
C ASP A 118 -5.29 23.68 7.07
N ILE A 119 -6.36 24.38 7.50
CA ILE A 119 -6.40 25.07 8.80
C ILE A 119 -6.72 24.10 9.96
N PRO A 120 -7.82 23.32 9.90
CA PRO A 120 -8.13 22.34 10.94
C PRO A 120 -7.35 21.02 10.81
N LEU A 121 -6.79 20.71 9.64
CA LEU A 121 -6.04 19.47 9.39
C LEU A 121 -4.53 19.73 9.35
N ASP A 122 -3.76 18.76 9.83
CA ASP A 122 -2.31 18.72 9.73
C ASP A 122 -1.84 18.03 8.43
N GLY A 123 -2.72 17.29 7.75
CA GLY A 123 -2.44 16.73 6.44
C GLY A 123 -3.58 15.88 5.88
N VAL A 124 -3.44 15.46 4.63
CA VAL A 124 -4.40 14.58 3.96
C VAL A 124 -3.76 13.35 3.33
N SER A 125 -4.56 12.30 3.25
CA SER A 125 -4.26 11.05 2.59
C SER A 125 -5.15 10.95 1.34
N VAL A 126 -4.55 11.08 0.16
CA VAL A 126 -5.28 11.20 -1.12
C VAL A 126 -5.59 9.82 -1.69
N MET A 127 -6.85 9.43 -1.60
CA MET A 127 -7.39 8.13 -1.98
C MET A 127 -7.60 8.03 -3.50
N THR A 128 -6.93 7.06 -4.13
CA THR A 128 -6.99 6.88 -5.60
C THR A 128 -7.93 5.77 -6.08
N PHE A 129 -8.34 4.87 -5.16
CA PHE A 129 -9.28 3.73 -5.29
C PHE A 129 -9.04 2.69 -6.38
N SER A 130 -8.40 3.06 -7.49
CA SER A 130 -8.45 2.34 -8.77
C SER A 130 -7.13 2.38 -9.53
N LYS A 131 -6.08 2.97 -8.95
CA LYS A 131 -4.77 3.11 -9.57
C LYS A 131 -3.82 2.09 -8.94
N ASP A 132 -3.18 1.31 -9.78
CA ASP A 132 -2.28 0.22 -9.41
C ASP A 132 -0.89 0.38 -10.03
N THR A 133 -0.58 1.57 -10.57
CA THR A 133 0.74 1.88 -11.14
C THR A 133 1.29 3.16 -10.51
N TYR A 134 2.62 3.25 -10.40
CA TYR A 134 3.28 4.46 -9.91
C TYR A 134 2.82 5.71 -10.66
N THR A 135 2.89 5.72 -12.00
CA THR A 135 2.49 6.89 -12.80
C THR A 135 1.02 7.25 -12.57
N GLY A 136 0.13 6.25 -12.50
CA GLY A 136 -1.29 6.50 -12.26
C GLY A 136 -1.55 7.13 -10.89
N LEU A 137 -0.85 6.69 -9.85
CA LEU A 137 -0.94 7.22 -8.49
C LEU A 137 -0.33 8.62 -8.38
N ALA A 138 0.87 8.80 -8.93
CA ALA A 138 1.60 10.07 -8.88
C ALA A 138 0.82 11.18 -9.58
N THR A 139 0.29 10.93 -10.78
CA THR A 139 -0.52 11.90 -11.52
C THR A 139 -1.88 12.15 -10.87
N ALA A 140 -2.52 11.12 -10.31
CA ALA A 140 -3.82 11.28 -9.66
C ALA A 140 -3.75 12.24 -8.45
N THR A 141 -2.64 12.21 -7.73
CA THR A 141 -2.43 12.92 -6.46
C THR A 141 -1.50 14.13 -6.59
N GLU A 142 -1.12 14.50 -7.81
CA GLU A 142 -0.12 15.56 -8.06
C GLU A 142 -0.61 16.91 -7.54
N TYR A 143 -1.89 17.23 -7.77
CA TYR A 143 -2.45 18.51 -7.41
C TYR A 143 -2.39 18.78 -5.89
N GLU A 144 -2.78 17.81 -5.07
CA GLU A 144 -2.78 17.94 -3.62
C GLU A 144 -1.36 18.00 -3.06
N ARG A 145 -0.44 17.23 -3.63
CA ARG A 145 0.96 17.11 -3.16
C ARG A 145 1.85 18.28 -3.54
N ASP A 146 1.65 18.83 -4.74
CA ASP A 146 2.47 19.92 -5.26
C ASP A 146 1.81 21.30 -5.05
N GLY A 147 0.55 21.31 -4.59
CA GLY A 147 -0.31 22.47 -4.58
C GLY A 147 -0.71 22.96 -3.18
N PRO A 148 -2.00 22.92 -2.82
CA PRO A 148 -2.59 23.83 -1.83
C PRO A 148 -2.47 23.38 -0.36
N LEU A 149 -1.93 22.20 -0.07
CA LEU A 149 -1.90 21.62 1.28
C LEU A 149 -0.47 21.58 1.82
N ALA A 150 -0.32 21.75 3.14
CA ALA A 150 0.98 21.67 3.80
C ALA A 150 1.54 20.24 3.79
N GLU A 151 0.66 19.25 3.95
CA GLU A 151 1.00 17.82 3.90
C GLU A 151 -0.08 17.06 3.13
N ALA A 152 0.32 16.41 2.04
CA ALA A 152 -0.53 15.50 1.28
C ALA A 152 0.25 14.24 0.90
N ARG A 153 -0.38 13.09 1.09
CA ARG A 153 0.25 11.77 0.94
C ARG A 153 -0.59 10.91 0.02
N VAL A 154 0.04 9.99 -0.70
CA VAL A 154 -0.66 9.02 -1.55
C VAL A 154 -1.28 7.96 -0.66
N ALA A 155 -2.61 7.84 -0.65
CA ALA A 155 -3.28 6.82 0.13
C ALA A 155 -3.60 5.60 -0.74
N ILE A 156 -3.23 4.41 -0.22
CA ILE A 156 -3.34 3.15 -0.94
C ILE A 156 -4.16 2.16 -0.12
N GLN A 157 -5.21 1.64 -0.74
CA GLN A 157 -5.93 0.49 -0.23
C GLN A 157 -5.21 -0.81 -0.60
N PRO A 158 -4.68 -1.60 0.35
CA PRO A 158 -3.81 -2.74 0.06
C PRO A 158 -4.61 -4.02 -0.24
N LYS A 159 -5.66 -3.95 -1.05
CA LYS A 159 -6.45 -5.12 -1.48
C LYS A 159 -5.67 -5.91 -2.53
N CYS A 160 -4.88 -6.87 -2.06
CA CYS A 160 -4.12 -7.77 -2.91
C CYS A 160 -4.91 -9.04 -3.20
N GLY A 161 -4.76 -9.59 -4.40
CA GLY A 161 -5.33 -10.88 -4.79
C GLY A 161 -5.64 -10.98 -6.29
N PRO A 162 -5.86 -12.19 -6.82
CA PRO A 162 -6.42 -12.37 -8.15
C PRO A 162 -7.75 -11.59 -8.25
N ASP A 163 -7.91 -10.81 -9.32
CA ASP A 163 -9.08 -9.95 -9.58
C ASP A 163 -9.25 -8.74 -8.63
N GLU A 164 -8.29 -8.49 -7.73
CA GLU A 164 -8.22 -7.27 -6.92
C GLU A 164 -7.41 -6.16 -7.62
N LEU A 165 -7.45 -4.94 -7.05
CA LEU A 165 -6.67 -3.80 -7.54
C LEU A 165 -5.17 -4.12 -7.64
N TRP A 166 -4.65 -4.89 -6.68
CA TRP A 166 -3.26 -5.34 -6.68
C TRP A 166 -3.22 -6.83 -7.00
N PRO A 167 -2.94 -7.24 -8.25
CA PRO A 167 -3.04 -8.64 -8.66
C PRO A 167 -2.14 -9.58 -7.83
N THR A 168 -1.04 -9.06 -7.31
CA THR A 168 -0.12 -9.77 -6.41
C THR A 168 0.47 -8.81 -5.37
N LEU A 169 0.92 -9.35 -4.23
CA LEU A 169 1.67 -8.56 -3.25
C LEU A 169 3.02 -8.06 -3.80
N LEU A 170 3.64 -8.78 -4.75
CA LEU A 170 4.85 -8.33 -5.43
C LEU A 170 4.60 -7.08 -6.27
N HIS A 171 3.47 -7.02 -6.98
CA HIS A 171 3.05 -5.83 -7.72
C HIS A 171 2.85 -4.64 -6.79
N PHE A 172 2.15 -4.85 -5.67
CA PHE A 172 2.00 -3.84 -4.62
C PHE A 172 3.36 -3.32 -4.13
N TYR A 173 4.29 -4.20 -3.73
CA TYR A 173 5.61 -3.78 -3.26
C TYR A 173 6.44 -3.05 -4.31
N ALA A 174 6.36 -3.47 -5.58
CA ALA A 174 7.08 -2.79 -6.66
C ALA A 174 6.60 -1.34 -6.83
N VAL A 175 5.27 -1.12 -6.76
CA VAL A 175 4.69 0.23 -6.86
C VAL A 175 4.97 1.06 -5.61
N MET A 176 4.86 0.48 -4.41
CA MET A 176 5.27 1.13 -3.15
C MET A 176 6.72 1.60 -3.22
N HIS A 177 7.64 0.74 -3.67
CA HIS A 177 9.04 1.09 -3.83
C HIS A 177 9.24 2.24 -4.83
N GLN A 178 8.52 2.24 -5.94
CA GLN A 178 8.56 3.34 -6.90
C GLN A 178 8.06 4.65 -6.28
N LEU A 179 6.99 4.62 -5.47
CA LEU A 179 6.52 5.81 -4.76
C LEU A 179 7.57 6.32 -3.78
N GLU A 180 8.15 5.45 -2.95
CA GLU A 180 9.20 5.83 -1.99
C GLU A 180 10.45 6.42 -2.68
N VAL A 181 10.87 5.84 -3.80
CA VAL A 181 12.05 6.30 -4.56
C VAL A 181 11.80 7.64 -5.24
N ASN A 182 10.63 7.83 -5.84
CA ASN A 182 10.37 9.00 -6.68
C ASN A 182 9.71 10.16 -5.93
N LEU A 183 8.95 9.88 -4.87
CA LEU A 183 8.22 10.88 -4.09
C LEU A 183 8.84 11.13 -2.72
N GLY A 184 9.69 10.22 -2.24
CA GLY A 184 10.44 10.38 -1.00
C GLY A 184 10.18 9.27 0.01
N PRO A 185 11.21 8.84 0.77
CA PRO A 185 11.17 7.62 1.57
C PRO A 185 10.44 7.72 2.92
N THR A 186 9.98 8.91 3.35
CA THR A 186 9.49 9.07 4.74
C THR A 186 8.03 9.45 4.90
N GLU A 187 7.39 10.11 3.94
CA GLU A 187 6.05 10.70 4.16
C GLU A 187 5.19 10.65 2.89
N ALA A 188 5.56 9.89 1.86
CA ALA A 188 4.84 9.95 0.58
C ALA A 188 3.56 9.08 0.53
N VAL A 189 3.42 8.06 1.39
CA VAL A 189 2.38 7.04 1.24
C VAL A 189 1.74 6.66 2.56
N ASP A 190 0.41 6.56 2.57
CA ASP A 190 -0.38 5.95 3.64
C ASP A 190 -1.00 4.64 3.13
N ILE A 191 -0.91 3.59 3.96
CA ILE A 191 -1.55 2.30 3.66
C ILE A 191 -2.84 2.25 4.47
N GLU A 192 -3.96 2.30 3.76
CA GLU A 192 -5.29 2.23 4.35
C GLU A 192 -5.50 0.87 5.02
N ASN A 193 -6.07 0.90 6.23
CA ASN A 193 -6.62 -0.26 6.92
C ASN A 193 -5.60 -1.39 7.21
N TYR A 194 -5.08 -1.39 8.44
CA TYR A 194 -4.21 -2.46 8.94
C TYR A 194 -4.80 -3.88 8.77
N ALA A 195 -6.12 -4.05 8.88
CA ALA A 195 -6.75 -5.35 8.70
C ALA A 195 -6.69 -5.82 7.24
N PHE A 196 -6.88 -4.91 6.26
CA PHE A 196 -6.67 -5.24 4.85
C PHE A 196 -5.22 -5.56 4.56
N TRP A 197 -4.27 -4.81 5.14
CA TRP A 197 -2.86 -5.15 5.02
C TRP A 197 -2.54 -6.54 5.61
N ARG A 198 -3.06 -6.84 6.81
CA ARG A 198 -2.89 -8.15 7.44
C ARG A 198 -3.54 -9.27 6.64
N TYR A 199 -4.71 -9.02 6.06
CA TYR A 199 -5.40 -9.95 5.18
C TYR A 199 -4.60 -10.19 3.89
N ALA A 200 -4.11 -9.12 3.26
CA ALA A 200 -3.25 -9.19 2.09
C ALA A 200 -2.02 -10.05 2.41
N LEU A 201 -1.33 -9.80 3.52
CA LEU A 201 -0.19 -10.61 3.96
C LEU A 201 -0.55 -12.08 4.23
N SER A 202 -1.73 -12.37 4.81
CA SER A 202 -2.10 -13.74 5.15
C SER A 202 -2.61 -14.57 3.97
N ASN A 203 -3.22 -13.94 2.96
CA ASN A 203 -3.90 -14.64 1.86
C ASN A 203 -3.24 -14.45 0.50
N CYS A 204 -2.59 -13.30 0.31
CA CYS A 204 -1.95 -12.89 -0.94
C CYS A 204 -0.48 -12.52 -0.73
N GLY A 205 -0.03 -12.66 0.52
CA GLY A 205 1.35 -12.77 0.89
C GLY A 205 2.06 -13.59 -0.15
N ILE A 206 3.33 -13.29 -0.37
CA ILE A 206 4.21 -14.41 -0.59
C ILE A 206 3.95 -15.29 0.64
N GLU A 207 3.15 -16.34 0.45
CA GLU A 207 3.32 -17.52 1.26
C GLU A 207 4.83 -17.74 1.14
N VAL A 208 5.55 -17.41 2.21
CA VAL A 208 6.58 -18.33 2.65
C VAL A 208 5.76 -19.57 2.91
N GLY A 209 5.49 -20.32 1.84
CA GLY A 209 4.70 -21.50 1.95
C GLY A 209 5.39 -22.35 3.01
N PRO A 210 4.70 -23.32 3.62
CA PRO A 210 5.45 -24.51 3.99
C PRO A 210 6.39 -24.81 2.81
N PRO A 211 7.72 -24.96 3.08
CA PRO A 211 8.77 -24.93 2.06
C PRO A 211 8.22 -25.54 0.79
N ILE A 212 8.14 -24.78 -0.33
CA ILE A 212 7.53 -25.23 -1.61
C ILE A 212 7.79 -26.71 -1.65
N ALA A 213 6.72 -27.52 -1.47
CA ALA A 213 6.89 -28.95 -1.27
C ALA A 213 7.75 -29.37 -2.44
N VAL A 214 9.01 -29.69 -2.14
CA VAL A 214 9.99 -29.99 -3.17
C VAL A 214 9.41 -31.22 -3.79
N THR A 215 8.79 -31.08 -4.96
CA THR A 215 8.57 -32.23 -5.81
C THR A 215 9.99 -32.62 -6.16
N SER A 216 10.57 -33.50 -5.35
CA SER A 216 11.70 -34.27 -5.83
C SER A 216 11.15 -34.94 -7.08
N VAL A 217 11.48 -34.42 -8.25
CA VAL A 217 11.18 -35.09 -9.51
C VAL A 217 12.16 -36.26 -9.57
N ALA A 218 11.90 -37.26 -8.74
CA ALA A 218 12.45 -38.58 -8.89
C ALA A 218 11.32 -39.43 -9.42
N THR A 219 11.09 -39.36 -10.74
CA THR A 219 10.69 -40.52 -11.57
C THR A 219 10.38 -40.05 -12.98
N GLY A 220 11.29 -40.40 -13.90
CA GLY A 220 11.08 -40.31 -15.34
C GLY A 220 12.42 -40.28 -16.03
N THR A 221 12.77 -41.35 -16.75
CA THR A 221 14.00 -41.53 -17.52
C THR A 221 14.10 -40.54 -18.69
N GLY A 222 14.18 -39.25 -18.40
CA GLY A 222 14.31 -38.20 -19.39
C GLY A 222 15.02 -37.02 -18.76
N ALA A 223 16.18 -36.67 -19.30
CA ALA A 223 16.91 -35.46 -18.95
C ALA A 223 15.96 -34.24 -19.03
N LEU A 224 15.91 -33.43 -17.97
CA LEU A 224 15.32 -32.10 -18.07
C LEU A 224 16.23 -31.27 -18.97
N PRO A 225 15.74 -30.74 -20.12
CA PRO A 225 16.57 -29.93 -20.99
C PRO A 225 16.87 -28.60 -20.29
N TRP A 226 18.15 -28.33 -20.04
CA TRP A 226 18.61 -26.97 -19.78
C TRP A 226 18.53 -26.18 -21.09
N PRO A 227 17.89 -25.00 -21.16
CA PRO A 227 17.98 -24.17 -22.34
C PRO A 227 19.47 -23.82 -22.53
N PRO A 228 20.06 -24.07 -23.69
CA PRO A 228 21.46 -23.77 -23.90
C PRO A 228 21.70 -22.28 -23.67
N GLU A 229 22.72 -21.93 -22.90
CA GLU A 229 23.31 -20.60 -23.01
C GLU A 229 23.63 -20.35 -24.49
N ALA A 230 23.41 -19.13 -24.97
CA ALA A 230 23.58 -18.75 -26.37
C ALA A 230 24.95 -19.25 -26.90
N GLY A 231 24.94 -20.38 -27.62
CA GLY A 231 26.12 -21.00 -28.24
C GLY A 231 26.64 -22.31 -27.61
N GLY A 232 26.06 -22.86 -26.55
CA GLY A 232 26.51 -24.10 -25.92
C GLY A 232 25.64 -25.33 -26.24
N THR A 233 26.23 -26.52 -26.36
CA THR A 233 25.48 -27.80 -26.30
C THR A 233 24.99 -28.02 -24.87
N GLY A 234 23.66 -28.02 -24.66
CA GLY A 234 23.04 -28.22 -23.34
C GLY A 234 23.58 -29.44 -22.60
N GLY A 235 24.02 -29.24 -21.36
CA GLY A 235 24.48 -30.31 -20.48
C GLY A 235 23.32 -31.07 -19.85
N THR A 236 23.52 -32.36 -19.60
CA THR A 236 22.59 -33.19 -18.82
C THR A 236 22.85 -32.95 -17.35
N ILE A 237 21.90 -32.37 -16.61
CA ILE A 237 21.93 -32.40 -15.15
C ILE A 237 21.65 -33.86 -14.74
N GLY A 238 22.45 -34.40 -13.82
CA GLY A 238 22.28 -35.77 -13.32
C GLY A 238 20.92 -36.02 -12.67
N THR A 239 20.72 -37.20 -12.09
CA THR A 239 19.47 -37.61 -11.43
C THR A 239 19.19 -36.91 -10.10
N ASP A 240 19.89 -35.81 -9.81
CA ASP A 240 19.76 -35.10 -8.54
C ASP A 240 18.46 -34.30 -8.50
N PRO A 241 17.82 -34.17 -7.32
CA PRO A 241 16.65 -33.32 -7.21
C PRO A 241 17.03 -31.86 -7.49
N VAL A 242 16.09 -31.12 -8.08
CA VAL A 242 16.24 -29.68 -8.37
C VAL A 242 15.03 -28.92 -7.85
N LEU A 243 15.24 -27.66 -7.46
CA LEU A 243 14.17 -26.69 -7.27
C LEU A 243 13.91 -25.98 -8.59
N VAL A 244 12.65 -25.89 -9.00
CA VAL A 244 12.24 -25.19 -10.22
C VAL A 244 11.27 -24.07 -9.86
N PHE A 245 11.57 -22.84 -10.25
CA PHE A 245 10.70 -21.68 -9.99
C PHE A 245 10.84 -20.60 -11.09
N PRO A 246 9.76 -19.85 -11.39
CA PRO A 246 9.83 -18.68 -12.28
C PRO A 246 10.42 -17.47 -11.54
N GLY A 247 11.35 -16.77 -12.17
CA GLY A 247 11.95 -15.52 -11.73
C GLY A 247 11.18 -14.29 -12.17
N VAL A 248 11.38 -13.17 -11.47
CA VAL A 248 10.80 -11.88 -11.86
C VAL A 248 11.77 -11.19 -12.84
N PRO A 249 11.30 -10.61 -13.96
CA PRO A 249 12.18 -9.91 -14.90
C PRO A 249 13.02 -8.81 -14.24
N ALA A 250 14.28 -8.65 -14.66
CA ALA A 250 15.25 -7.69 -14.10
C ALA A 250 15.44 -7.73 -12.55
N HIS A 251 15.31 -8.90 -11.91
CA HIS A 251 15.49 -9.04 -10.46
C HIS A 251 16.60 -10.01 -10.10
N LEU A 252 17.15 -9.79 -8.90
CA LEU A 252 18.11 -10.66 -8.26
C LEU A 252 17.40 -11.61 -7.30
N HIS A 253 17.71 -12.90 -7.42
CA HIS A 253 17.19 -13.96 -6.58
C HIS A 253 18.30 -14.57 -5.74
N LYS A 254 18.05 -14.82 -4.46
CA LYS A 254 18.93 -15.56 -3.55
C LYS A 254 18.22 -16.82 -3.09
N VAL A 255 18.81 -17.98 -3.36
CA VAL A 255 18.27 -19.27 -2.92
C VAL A 255 19.06 -19.73 -1.71
N ARG A 256 18.34 -20.02 -0.62
CA ARG A 256 18.90 -20.33 0.70
C ARG A 256 18.35 -21.66 1.24
N THR A 257 19.13 -22.29 2.11
CA THR A 257 18.75 -23.52 2.81
C THR A 257 18.99 -23.43 4.32
N ALA A 258 18.17 -24.12 5.11
CA ALA A 258 18.33 -24.25 6.56
C ALA A 258 17.91 -25.64 7.04
N THR A 259 18.41 -26.06 8.20
CA THR A 259 18.01 -27.32 8.87
C THR A 259 16.76 -27.17 9.74
N SER A 260 16.30 -25.94 9.97
CA SER A 260 15.02 -25.63 10.60
C SER A 260 14.45 -24.32 10.04
N VAL A 261 13.13 -24.16 10.08
CA VAL A 261 12.45 -22.93 9.60
C VAL A 261 12.92 -21.67 10.34
N ARG A 262 13.38 -21.83 11.59
CA ARG A 262 13.87 -20.74 12.46
C ARG A 262 15.39 -20.70 12.57
N GLY A 263 16.09 -21.52 11.78
CA GLY A 263 17.53 -21.68 11.84
C GLY A 263 18.29 -20.65 11.01
N PRO A 264 19.62 -20.58 11.16
CA PRO A 264 20.44 -19.77 10.27
C PRO A 264 20.33 -20.27 8.83
N TRP A 265 20.11 -19.34 7.91
CA TRP A 265 20.00 -19.61 6.48
C TRP A 265 21.39 -19.58 5.82
N THR A 266 21.68 -20.60 5.01
CA THR A 266 22.89 -20.67 4.18
C THR A 266 22.51 -20.36 2.75
N GLU A 267 23.14 -19.36 2.14
CA GLU A 267 22.97 -19.06 0.72
C GLU A 267 23.67 -20.10 -0.14
N LEU A 268 22.99 -20.52 -1.21
CA LEU A 268 23.48 -21.55 -2.13
C LEU A 268 23.79 -20.96 -3.49
N VAL A 269 22.87 -20.14 -4.01
CA VAL A 269 23.05 -19.52 -5.31
C VAL A 269 22.35 -18.16 -5.35
N GLN A 270 22.96 -17.26 -6.13
CA GLN A 270 22.41 -15.98 -6.52
C GLN A 270 22.17 -16.02 -8.03
N LEU A 271 20.93 -15.75 -8.43
CA LEU A 271 20.47 -15.87 -9.82
C LEU A 271 19.88 -14.54 -10.24
N ARG A 272 20.20 -14.08 -11.46
CA ARG A 272 19.71 -12.82 -12.00
C ARG A 272 18.91 -13.11 -13.25
N THR A 273 17.71 -12.56 -13.34
CA THR A 273 17.01 -12.55 -14.62
C THR A 273 17.67 -11.56 -15.57
N THR A 274 17.97 -12.02 -16.77
CA THR A 274 18.64 -11.23 -17.80
C THR A 274 17.64 -10.55 -18.72
N HIS A 275 16.43 -11.09 -18.83
CA HIS A 275 15.37 -10.51 -19.63
C HIS A 275 14.56 -9.48 -18.83
N PRO A 276 14.35 -8.25 -19.35
CA PRO A 276 13.65 -7.19 -18.64
C PRO A 276 12.12 -7.32 -18.66
N ALA A 277 11.58 -8.17 -19.53
CA ALA A 277 10.13 -8.25 -19.77
C ALA A 277 9.53 -9.66 -19.60
N GLU A 278 10.35 -10.71 -19.45
CA GLU A 278 9.86 -12.09 -19.44
C GLU A 278 10.41 -12.84 -18.22
N PRO A 279 9.54 -13.56 -17.47
CA PRO A 279 9.98 -14.42 -16.38
C PRO A 279 10.95 -15.50 -16.89
N GLU A 280 12.08 -15.69 -16.22
CA GLU A 280 13.01 -16.77 -16.54
C GLU A 280 12.79 -17.96 -15.60
N MET A 281 12.82 -19.17 -16.14
CA MET A 281 12.72 -20.38 -15.33
C MET A 281 14.08 -20.74 -14.74
N PHE A 282 14.17 -20.78 -13.41
CA PHE A 282 15.37 -21.17 -12.70
C PHE A 282 15.29 -22.61 -12.21
N CYS A 283 16.39 -23.33 -12.36
CA CYS A 283 16.59 -24.68 -11.86
C CYS A 283 17.82 -24.69 -10.95
N VAL A 284 17.63 -25.01 -9.66
CA VAL A 284 18.72 -25.02 -8.66
C VAL A 284 18.97 -26.44 -8.18
N PRO A 285 20.21 -26.96 -8.33
CA PRO A 285 20.58 -28.27 -7.80
C PRO A 285 20.39 -28.31 -6.28
N VAL A 286 19.81 -29.40 -5.76
CA VAL A 286 19.74 -29.62 -4.31
C VAL A 286 20.64 -30.80 -3.90
N PRO A 287 21.40 -30.68 -2.78
CA PRO A 287 22.21 -31.79 -2.29
C PRO A 287 21.32 -32.99 -1.94
N ALA A 288 21.58 -34.14 -2.56
CA ALA A 288 20.71 -35.31 -2.49
C ALA A 288 20.69 -36.04 -1.13
N GLN A 289 21.42 -35.60 -0.10
CA GLN A 289 21.53 -36.35 1.17
C GLN A 289 21.59 -35.45 2.41
N GLY A 290 20.66 -35.69 3.36
CA GLY A 290 20.67 -35.07 4.69
C GLY A 290 19.29 -34.94 5.34
N PRO A 291 19.22 -34.53 6.62
CA PRO A 291 17.96 -34.29 7.34
C PRO A 291 17.07 -33.30 6.59
N ARG A 292 15.75 -33.32 6.87
CA ARG A 292 14.75 -32.40 6.28
C ARG A 292 15.30 -30.97 6.23
N ARG A 293 15.58 -30.48 5.02
CA ARG A 293 16.02 -29.10 4.78
C ARG A 293 14.86 -28.25 4.34
N PHE A 294 14.88 -27.00 4.78
CA PHE A 294 13.98 -25.95 4.36
C PHE A 294 14.68 -25.11 3.31
N TRP A 295 13.89 -24.60 2.36
CA TRP A 295 14.37 -23.84 1.22
C TRP A 295 13.63 -22.51 1.15
N GLN A 296 14.36 -21.45 0.81
CA GLN A 296 13.80 -20.11 0.66
C GLN A 296 14.37 -19.49 -0.62
N VAL A 297 13.49 -18.91 -1.45
CA VAL A 297 13.87 -18.04 -2.56
C VAL A 297 13.54 -16.61 -2.14
N VAL A 298 14.55 -15.76 -2.10
CA VAL A 298 14.42 -14.35 -1.73
C VAL A 298 14.61 -13.51 -2.99
N VAL A 299 13.64 -12.67 -3.31
CA VAL A 299 13.80 -11.63 -4.33
C VAL A 299 14.43 -10.43 -3.64
N VAL A 300 15.54 -9.95 -4.18
CA VAL A 300 16.26 -8.78 -3.68
C VAL A 300 15.99 -7.64 -4.66
N PRO A 301 15.38 -6.52 -4.21
CA PRO A 301 15.29 -5.31 -5.01
C PRO A 301 16.70 -4.88 -5.45
N GLU A 302 16.84 -4.38 -6.67
CA GLU A 302 18.15 -4.08 -7.30
C GLU A 302 18.93 -2.94 -6.62
N ALA A 303 18.46 -2.41 -5.48
CA ALA A 303 19.20 -1.42 -4.72
C ALA A 303 20.46 -2.05 -4.07
N GLN A 304 21.60 -1.74 -4.67
CA GLN A 304 22.99 -1.84 -4.18
C GLN A 304 23.81 -3.07 -4.59
N GLU A 305 24.44 -2.96 -5.77
CA GLU A 305 25.92 -2.99 -5.90
C GLU A 305 26.38 -1.77 -6.70
#